data_AF-A0A7X9F7B9-F1
#
_entry.id   AF-A0A7X9F7B9-F1
#
_cell.length_a   1.000
_cell.length_b   1.000
_cell.length_c   1.000
_cell.angle_alpha   90.00
_cell.angle_beta   90.00
_cell.angle_gamma   90.00
#
_symmetry.space_group_name_H-M   'P 1'
#
loop_
_entity.id
_entity.type
_entity.pdbx_description
1 polymer ?
#
loop_
_entity_poly.entity_id
_entity_poly.type
_entity_poly.pdbx_seq_one_letter_code
_entity_poly.pdbx_strand_id
1 'polypeptide(L)'
;EAGLKFLGLTFVAPGTSDHQKMIEITATMLTFGMGASTQALFARVGGGIFTKAADVGADLVGKVEAGIPEDDPRNPATIADNVGDNVGDVAGMGADLYESYAGSILATAALGASLPGLAAGEQVQAIIAPMIISAIGIILSIIGVYMVRSKESATQKNLLRALLLGTGGSSSLILVALAVMAAAGMITWGVFGAVVAGLIAGVIIGQSTEYFTSDEYKPTRGISNMAKQGPATVIIEGMAVGMFSTWLPVVTIVIGIIAAFGFAGGFTEFAQGVYGIGFAAVGMLSTLGITLATDAFGPIADNAGGNAEMSHLPQEVRQRTDALDALGNTTAATGKGFAIGSAALTAMALLAAYLEEVKLWLGKLADKAPEGFKQVGDVLFYKSHAPAVVQEGQRAVDVAHAHVADFVAAYNLSLFNPILLGGIFIGAMMAFVFCAMSMKAVGRAAGRMVEEVRRQFREIPGIMEGTGKPEYAKCVEISTRGAQREMMVPALMAIIVPVVIGIVFGVPGVVGLLAGGLTAGFTLASMLNNAGGAWDNAKKYIEKGNLGGKKSDPHKAAVVGDTVGDPFKDTSGPSLNILIKLMSMVSVVMTGLTVAFKLL
;
A
#
# COMPACT_ATOMS: atom_id res chain seq x y z
N GLU A 1 -21.09 -24.75 24.67
CA GLU A 1 -22.02 -24.52 25.80
C GLU A 1 -21.49 -23.51 26.81
N ALA A 2 -20.25 -23.64 27.31
CA ALA A 2 -19.61 -22.54 28.05
C ALA A 2 -18.99 -21.51 27.08
N GLY A 3 -19.39 -20.25 27.16
CA GLY A 3 -18.75 -19.15 26.44
C GLY A 3 -17.31 -18.90 26.91
N LEU A 4 -16.54 -18.09 26.17
CA LEU A 4 -15.18 -17.69 26.57
C LEU A 4 -15.25 -16.37 27.33
N LYS A 5 -14.91 -16.38 28.62
CA LYS A 5 -14.75 -15.18 29.45
C LYS A 5 -13.30 -15.05 29.90
N PHE A 6 -12.71 -13.88 29.71
CA PHE A 6 -11.35 -13.59 30.17
C PHE A 6 -11.30 -12.15 30.70
N LEU A 7 -10.69 -11.96 31.87
CA LEU A 7 -10.57 -10.66 32.55
C LEU A 7 -11.88 -9.84 32.66
N GLY A 8 -13.01 -10.51 32.92
CA GLY A 8 -14.33 -9.85 33.04
C GLY A 8 -15.00 -9.50 31.72
N LEU A 9 -14.32 -9.71 30.58
CA LEU A 9 -14.89 -9.57 29.24
C LEU A 9 -15.41 -10.92 28.75
N THR A 10 -16.59 -10.91 28.13
CA THR A 10 -17.13 -12.08 27.43
C THR A 10 -16.69 -12.00 25.98
N PHE A 11 -15.73 -12.82 25.59
CA PHE A 11 -15.19 -12.91 24.23
C PHE A 11 -16.07 -13.77 23.33
N VAL A 12 -16.65 -14.84 23.88
CA VAL A 12 -17.64 -15.69 23.18
C VAL A 12 -18.81 -15.91 24.12
N ALA A 13 -20.03 -15.60 23.69
CA ALA A 13 -21.21 -15.80 24.51
C ALA A 13 -21.52 -17.30 24.73
N PRO A 14 -22.10 -17.70 25.88
CA PRO A 14 -22.67 -19.03 26.03
C PRO A 14 -23.78 -19.25 24.99
N GLY A 15 -23.82 -20.45 24.38
CA GLY A 15 -24.80 -20.79 23.35
C GLY A 15 -24.46 -20.37 21.92
N THR A 16 -23.32 -19.68 21.68
CA THR A 16 -22.85 -19.36 20.32
C THR A 16 -22.52 -20.65 19.55
N SER A 17 -23.07 -20.79 18.33
CA SER A 17 -22.78 -21.94 17.46
C SER A 17 -21.33 -21.91 16.97
N ASP A 18 -20.76 -23.05 16.58
CA ASP A 18 -19.36 -23.09 16.11
C ASP A 18 -19.14 -22.21 14.86
N HIS A 19 -20.15 -22.12 13.97
CA HIS A 19 -20.14 -21.19 12.85
C HIS A 19 -20.08 -19.72 13.29
N GLN A 20 -20.90 -19.32 14.26
CA GLN A 20 -20.87 -17.96 14.80
C GLN A 20 -19.55 -17.65 15.51
N LYS A 21 -18.94 -18.62 16.21
CA LYS A 21 -17.62 -18.44 16.82
C LYS A 21 -16.55 -18.19 15.77
N MET A 22 -16.58 -18.92 14.65
CA MET A 22 -15.63 -18.73 13.56
C MET A 22 -15.69 -17.31 13.00
N ILE A 23 -16.90 -16.80 12.73
CA ILE A 23 -17.10 -15.42 12.27
C ILE A 23 -16.59 -14.42 13.31
N GLU A 24 -16.93 -14.58 14.60
CA GLU A 24 -16.48 -13.67 15.65
C GLU A 24 -14.95 -13.68 15.82
N ILE A 25 -14.31 -14.85 15.71
CA ILE A 25 -12.85 -14.99 15.77
C ILE A 25 -12.21 -14.26 14.59
N THR A 26 -12.64 -14.52 13.36
CA THR A 26 -12.05 -13.89 12.17
C THR A 26 -12.29 -12.38 12.15
N ALA A 27 -13.47 -11.93 12.58
CA ALA A 27 -13.79 -10.52 12.78
C ALA A 27 -12.85 -9.85 13.79
N THR A 28 -12.63 -10.51 14.94
CA THR A 28 -11.70 -10.02 15.96
C THR A 28 -10.27 -10.00 15.42
N MET A 29 -9.87 -10.97 14.61
CA MET A 29 -8.53 -10.98 14.01
C MET A 29 -8.31 -9.77 13.09
N LEU A 30 -9.34 -9.19 12.46
CA LEU A 30 -9.19 -7.96 11.66
C LEU A 30 -8.71 -6.76 12.49
N THR A 31 -8.91 -6.74 13.82
CA THR A 31 -8.35 -5.69 14.69
C THR A 31 -6.81 -5.72 14.72
N PHE A 32 -6.21 -6.90 14.49
CA PHE A 32 -4.76 -7.02 14.30
C PHE A 32 -4.32 -6.26 13.06
N GLY A 33 -5.06 -6.42 11.95
CA GLY A 33 -4.86 -5.67 10.71
C GLY A 33 -4.87 -4.17 10.96
N MET A 34 -5.89 -3.65 11.66
CA MET A 34 -5.95 -2.22 12.04
C MET A 34 -4.71 -1.75 12.82
N GLY A 35 -4.22 -2.55 13.76
CA GLY A 35 -3.01 -2.23 14.53
C GLY A 35 -1.76 -2.16 13.64
N ALA A 36 -1.59 -3.14 12.75
CA ALA A 36 -0.52 -3.17 11.76
C ALA A 36 -0.60 -1.95 10.82
N SER A 37 -1.78 -1.62 10.28
CA SER A 37 -1.98 -0.50 9.35
C SER A 37 -1.72 0.84 10.02
N THR A 38 -2.11 0.98 11.28
CA THR A 38 -1.85 2.19 12.05
C THR A 38 -0.34 2.40 12.19
N GLN A 39 0.40 1.39 12.65
CA GLN A 39 1.86 1.48 12.79
C GLN A 39 2.55 1.70 11.44
N ALA A 40 2.12 1.00 10.40
CA ALA A 40 2.66 1.15 9.04
C ALA A 40 2.47 2.57 8.50
N LEU A 41 1.31 3.20 8.74
CA LEU A 41 1.07 4.57 8.28
C LEU A 41 2.00 5.57 8.97
N PHE A 42 2.17 5.46 10.30
CA PHE A 42 3.11 6.31 11.02
C PHE A 42 4.55 6.06 10.60
N ALA A 43 4.95 4.80 10.42
CA ALA A 43 6.29 4.43 9.97
C ALA A 43 6.59 4.94 8.56
N ARG A 44 5.65 4.80 7.62
CA ARG A 44 5.83 5.22 6.22
C ARG A 44 5.82 6.73 6.05
N VAL A 45 4.87 7.42 6.70
CA VAL A 45 4.80 8.89 6.64
C VAL A 45 5.96 9.52 7.40
N GLY A 46 6.23 9.07 8.64
CA GLY A 46 7.33 9.58 9.45
C GLY A 46 8.68 9.29 8.83
N GLY A 47 8.90 8.04 8.40
CA GLY A 47 10.12 7.63 7.70
C GLY A 47 10.31 8.40 6.40
N GLY A 48 9.27 8.50 5.55
CA GLY A 48 9.31 9.26 4.30
C GLY A 48 9.63 10.74 4.51
N ILE A 49 9.03 11.40 5.51
CA ILE A 49 9.36 12.79 5.85
C ILE A 49 10.81 12.91 6.31
N PHE A 50 11.31 11.94 7.09
CA PHE A 50 12.69 11.94 7.57
C PHE A 50 13.68 11.85 6.40
N THR A 51 13.54 10.81 5.55
CA THR A 51 14.47 10.58 4.44
C THR A 51 14.41 11.73 3.44
N LYS A 52 13.22 12.07 2.92
CA LYS A 52 13.14 13.06 1.84
C LYS A 52 13.43 14.49 2.29
N ALA A 53 13.33 14.79 3.60
CA ALA A 53 13.82 16.07 4.11
C ALA A 53 15.36 16.15 4.10
N ALA A 54 16.04 15.03 4.37
CA ALA A 54 17.49 14.95 4.33
C ALA A 54 18.00 14.93 2.89
N ASP A 55 17.45 14.03 2.06
CA ASP A 55 17.76 13.84 0.63
C ASP A 55 17.68 15.17 -0.14
N VAL A 56 16.50 15.81 -0.17
CA VAL A 56 16.29 17.09 -0.86
C VAL A 56 17.23 18.19 -0.33
N GLY A 57 17.51 18.20 0.98
CA GLY A 57 18.42 19.16 1.58
C GLY A 57 19.88 18.94 1.19
N ALA A 58 20.31 17.67 1.18
CA ALA A 58 21.65 17.25 0.81
C ALA A 58 21.91 17.53 -0.68
N ASP A 59 20.99 17.13 -1.54
CA ASP A 59 21.14 17.20 -2.99
C ASP A 59 21.05 18.62 -3.53
N LEU A 60 20.10 19.42 -3.05
CA LEU A 60 19.91 20.78 -3.55
C LEU A 60 21.10 21.67 -3.18
N VAL A 61 21.56 21.62 -1.92
CA VAL A 61 22.69 22.46 -1.50
C VAL A 61 24.02 21.87 -1.95
N GLY A 62 24.18 20.54 -1.89
CA GLY A 62 25.40 19.86 -2.31
C GLY A 62 25.62 19.90 -3.82
N LYS A 63 24.72 19.29 -4.60
CA LYS A 63 24.90 19.09 -6.04
C LYS A 63 24.63 20.38 -6.83
N VAL A 64 23.55 21.10 -6.51
CA VAL A 64 23.10 22.25 -7.33
C VAL A 64 23.82 23.54 -6.95
N GLU A 65 23.94 23.84 -5.65
CA GLU A 65 24.53 25.10 -5.18
C GLU A 65 26.06 25.02 -5.02
N ALA A 66 26.55 24.01 -4.29
CA ALA A 66 27.97 23.89 -3.97
C ALA A 66 28.79 23.13 -5.04
N GLY A 67 28.14 22.35 -5.91
CA GLY A 67 28.79 21.59 -6.98
C GLY A 67 29.69 20.46 -6.49
N ILE A 68 29.47 19.99 -5.26
CA ILE A 68 30.15 18.83 -4.66
C ILE A 68 29.47 17.52 -5.10
N PRO A 69 30.18 16.38 -5.07
CA PRO A 69 29.58 15.06 -5.30
C PRO A 69 28.35 14.77 -4.42
N GLU A 70 27.50 13.87 -4.90
CA GLU A 70 26.50 13.16 -4.09
C GLU A 70 27.19 12.45 -2.92
N ASP A 71 26.55 12.35 -1.75
CA ASP A 71 27.12 11.68 -0.56
C ASP A 71 28.48 12.20 -0.07
N ASP A 72 28.90 13.38 -0.49
CA ASP A 72 30.20 13.92 -0.10
C ASP A 72 30.28 14.13 1.43
N PRO A 73 31.35 13.67 2.11
CA PRO A 73 31.49 13.78 3.57
C PRO A 73 31.65 15.22 4.07
N ARG A 74 31.72 16.23 3.19
CA ARG A 74 31.64 17.64 3.58
C ARG A 74 30.20 18.08 3.83
N ASN A 75 29.21 17.41 3.23
CA ASN A 75 27.82 17.78 3.36
C ASN A 75 27.24 17.24 4.69
N PRO A 76 26.78 18.09 5.62
CA PRO A 76 26.27 17.64 6.92
C PRO A 76 24.96 16.83 6.84
N ALA A 77 24.26 16.86 5.71
CA ALA A 77 23.00 16.14 5.55
C ALA A 77 23.17 14.66 5.12
N THR A 78 24.32 14.24 4.62
CA THR A 78 24.53 12.90 4.03
C THR A 78 24.32 11.75 5.02
N ILE A 79 24.68 11.94 6.28
CA ILE A 79 24.37 10.96 7.33
C ILE A 79 22.86 10.86 7.57
N ALA A 80 22.15 11.98 7.58
CA ALA A 80 20.70 11.96 7.76
C ALA A 80 20.00 11.33 6.54
N ASP A 81 20.57 11.51 5.35
CA ASP A 81 20.11 10.92 4.10
C ASP A 81 20.22 9.39 4.13
N ASN A 82 21.43 8.87 4.34
CA ASN A 82 21.69 7.43 4.40
C ASN A 82 20.93 6.74 5.57
N VAL A 83 20.81 7.40 6.73
CA VAL A 83 19.94 6.92 7.82
C VAL A 83 18.48 6.90 7.37
N GLY A 84 18.07 7.89 6.58
CA GLY A 84 16.76 8.01 6.01
C GLY A 84 16.36 6.81 5.16
N ASP A 85 17.23 6.30 4.29
CA ASP A 85 16.89 5.15 3.44
C ASP A 85 16.56 3.91 4.28
N ASN A 86 17.26 3.74 5.40
CA ASN A 86 16.97 2.66 6.36
C ASN A 86 15.64 2.88 7.10
N VAL A 87 15.34 4.11 7.52
CA VAL A 87 14.15 4.44 8.32
C VAL A 87 12.88 4.50 7.45
N GLY A 88 12.95 5.12 6.27
CA GLY A 88 11.85 5.28 5.33
C GLY A 88 11.70 4.10 4.39
N ASP A 89 12.76 3.81 3.64
CA ASP A 89 12.69 2.93 2.47
C ASP A 89 12.91 1.45 2.80
N VAL A 90 13.47 1.14 3.98
CA VAL A 90 13.48 -0.22 4.54
C VAL A 90 12.40 -0.40 5.60
N ALA A 91 12.47 0.31 6.74
CA ALA A 91 11.56 0.06 7.86
C ALA A 91 10.10 0.44 7.53
N GLY A 92 9.88 1.61 6.93
CA GLY A 92 8.55 2.04 6.49
C GLY A 92 7.95 1.13 5.42
N MET A 93 8.75 0.77 4.40
CA MET A 93 8.34 -0.14 3.33
C MET A 93 8.04 -1.56 3.84
N GLY A 94 8.88 -2.08 4.74
CA GLY A 94 8.66 -3.37 5.38
C GLY A 94 7.36 -3.40 6.19
N ALA A 95 7.04 -2.32 6.91
CA ALA A 95 5.77 -2.20 7.65
C ALA A 95 4.55 -2.13 6.71
N ASP A 96 4.65 -1.40 5.59
CA ASP A 96 3.62 -1.30 4.55
C ASP A 96 3.28 -2.67 3.95
N LEU A 97 4.30 -3.40 3.49
CA LEU A 97 4.12 -4.71 2.88
C LEU A 97 3.68 -5.76 3.90
N TYR A 98 4.19 -5.70 5.13
CA TYR A 98 3.73 -6.56 6.22
C TYR A 98 2.24 -6.40 6.49
N GLU A 99 1.76 -5.16 6.59
CA GLU A 99 0.35 -4.91 6.78
C GLU A 99 -0.49 -5.36 5.58
N SER A 100 -0.02 -5.14 4.35
CA SER A 100 -0.71 -5.62 3.14
C SER A 100 -0.90 -7.13 3.19
N TYR A 101 0.15 -7.85 3.57
CA TYR A 101 0.17 -9.29 3.70
C TYR A 101 -0.80 -9.78 4.77
N ALA A 102 -0.67 -9.26 5.99
CA ALA A 102 -1.57 -9.63 7.09
C ALA A 102 -3.03 -9.27 6.76
N GLY A 103 -3.28 -8.07 6.25
CA GLY A 103 -4.61 -7.58 5.90
C GLY A 103 -5.31 -8.44 4.84
N SER A 104 -4.60 -8.83 3.77
CA SER A 104 -5.16 -9.69 2.72
C SER A 104 -5.52 -11.09 3.25
N ILE A 105 -4.67 -11.70 4.09
CA ILE A 105 -4.91 -13.02 4.69
C ILE A 105 -6.12 -12.95 5.62
N LEU A 106 -6.16 -11.96 6.51
CA LEU A 106 -7.20 -11.81 7.52
C LEU A 106 -8.55 -11.47 6.90
N ALA A 107 -8.58 -10.57 5.90
CA ALA A 107 -9.79 -10.27 5.14
C ALA A 107 -10.32 -11.51 4.43
N THR A 108 -9.44 -12.27 3.77
CA THR A 108 -9.83 -13.49 3.06
C THR A 108 -10.33 -14.57 4.03
N ALA A 109 -9.70 -14.70 5.20
CA ALA A 109 -10.14 -15.62 6.25
C ALA A 109 -11.54 -15.24 6.80
N ALA A 110 -11.80 -13.95 7.00
CA ALA A 110 -13.12 -13.46 7.42
C ALA A 110 -14.21 -13.71 6.37
N LEU A 111 -13.90 -13.49 5.09
CA LEU A 111 -14.80 -13.85 3.99
C LEU A 111 -15.00 -15.37 3.90
N GLY A 112 -13.96 -16.16 4.17
CA GLY A 112 -14.04 -17.61 4.26
C GLY A 112 -14.95 -18.08 5.39
N ALA A 113 -15.06 -17.33 6.50
CA ALA A 113 -15.97 -17.61 7.59
C ALA A 113 -17.44 -17.26 7.29
N SER A 114 -17.70 -16.39 6.30
CA SER A 114 -19.05 -15.96 5.91
C SER A 114 -19.60 -16.69 4.68
N LEU A 115 -18.85 -17.64 4.09
CA LEU A 115 -19.31 -18.42 2.95
C LEU A 115 -20.55 -19.27 3.32
N PRO A 116 -21.65 -19.17 2.56
CA PRO A 116 -22.88 -19.89 2.86
C PRO A 116 -22.79 -21.36 2.46
N GLY A 117 -23.52 -22.22 3.18
CA GLY A 117 -23.80 -23.60 2.76
C GLY A 117 -22.67 -24.61 2.94
N LEU A 118 -21.57 -24.24 3.60
CA LEU A 118 -20.46 -25.16 3.91
C LEU A 118 -20.73 -25.96 5.18
N ALA A 119 -20.29 -27.22 5.21
CA ALA A 119 -20.24 -27.98 6.45
C ALA A 119 -19.18 -27.39 7.41
N ALA A 120 -19.31 -27.63 8.72
CA ALA A 120 -18.40 -27.04 9.72
C ALA A 120 -16.91 -27.32 9.43
N GLY A 121 -16.57 -28.52 8.94
CA GLY A 121 -15.18 -28.85 8.55
C GLY A 121 -14.70 -28.12 7.30
N GLU A 122 -15.56 -27.93 6.31
CA GLU A 122 -15.27 -27.20 5.07
C GLU A 122 -15.14 -25.68 5.34
N GLN A 123 -15.93 -25.15 6.27
CA GLN A 123 -15.81 -23.76 6.72
C GLN A 123 -14.44 -23.49 7.35
N VAL A 124 -13.99 -24.39 8.24
CA VAL A 124 -12.65 -24.29 8.85
C VAL A 124 -11.58 -24.31 7.76
N GLN A 125 -11.72 -25.20 6.76
CA GLN A 125 -10.80 -25.25 5.62
C GLN A 125 -10.76 -23.92 4.85
N ALA A 126 -11.91 -23.30 4.58
CA ALA A 126 -11.97 -21.99 3.92
C ALA A 126 -11.26 -20.89 4.72
N ILE A 127 -11.42 -20.88 6.05
CA ILE A 127 -10.78 -19.89 6.93
C ILE A 127 -9.26 -20.03 6.94
N ILE A 128 -8.73 -21.27 7.00
CA ILE A 128 -7.29 -21.51 7.14
C ILE A 128 -6.55 -21.54 5.80
N ALA A 129 -7.25 -21.78 4.68
CA ALA A 129 -6.66 -21.85 3.34
C ALA A 129 -5.75 -20.66 2.98
N PRO A 130 -6.15 -19.37 3.18
CA PRO A 130 -5.24 -18.25 2.90
C PRO A 130 -3.99 -18.24 3.78
N MET A 131 -4.06 -18.76 5.01
CA MET A 131 -2.91 -18.89 5.91
C MET A 131 -1.96 -20.01 5.45
N ILE A 132 -2.50 -21.12 4.95
CA ILE A 132 -1.72 -22.23 4.41
C ILE A 132 -0.94 -21.79 3.17
N ILE A 133 -1.60 -21.11 2.23
CA ILE A 133 -0.95 -20.58 1.01
C ILE A 133 0.18 -19.63 1.39
N SER A 134 -0.05 -18.78 2.38
CA SER A 134 0.92 -17.84 2.91
C SER A 134 2.13 -18.55 3.55
N ALA A 135 1.89 -19.60 4.32
CA ALA A 135 2.96 -20.42 4.91
C ALA A 135 3.79 -21.17 3.85
N ILE A 136 3.14 -21.74 2.83
CA ILE A 136 3.83 -22.35 1.67
C ILE A 136 4.64 -21.27 0.94
N GLY A 137 4.06 -20.09 0.73
CA GLY A 137 4.69 -18.95 0.08
C GLY A 137 5.99 -18.50 0.74
N ILE A 138 6.07 -18.55 2.08
CA ILE A 138 7.32 -18.30 2.82
C ILE A 138 8.41 -19.31 2.43
N ILE A 139 8.09 -20.61 2.41
CA ILE A 139 9.04 -21.65 2.05
C ILE A 139 9.49 -21.48 0.59
N LEU A 140 8.55 -21.20 -0.31
CA LEU A 140 8.85 -20.97 -1.73
C LEU A 140 9.64 -19.69 -1.98
N SER A 141 9.46 -18.66 -1.14
CA SER A 141 10.27 -17.44 -1.17
C SER A 141 11.71 -17.74 -0.74
N ILE A 142 11.92 -18.55 0.30
CA ILE A 142 13.26 -18.99 0.72
C ILE A 142 13.95 -19.75 -0.42
N ILE A 143 13.25 -20.66 -1.09
CA ILE A 143 13.76 -21.38 -2.27
C ILE A 143 14.11 -20.38 -3.39
N GLY A 144 13.22 -19.41 -3.65
CA GLY A 144 13.42 -18.36 -4.65
C GLY A 144 14.67 -17.52 -4.41
N VAL A 145 14.99 -17.19 -3.15
CA VAL A 145 16.23 -16.48 -2.80
C VAL A 145 17.46 -17.26 -3.26
N TYR A 146 17.49 -18.59 -3.08
CA TYR A 146 18.62 -19.42 -3.53
C TYR A 146 18.70 -19.59 -5.06
N MET A 147 17.62 -19.27 -5.79
CA MET A 147 17.60 -19.23 -7.25
C MET A 147 18.23 -17.94 -7.81
N VAL A 148 18.28 -16.85 -7.04
CA VAL A 148 18.91 -15.59 -7.45
C VAL A 148 20.43 -15.75 -7.39
N ARG A 149 21.07 -15.84 -8.55
CA ARG A 149 22.54 -15.94 -8.68
C ARG A 149 23.05 -15.03 -9.79
N SER A 150 24.15 -14.34 -9.52
CA SER A 150 24.82 -13.46 -10.48
C SER A 150 26.33 -13.66 -10.47
N LYS A 151 27.01 -13.24 -11.55
CA LYS A 151 28.47 -13.26 -11.68
C LYS A 151 29.04 -11.86 -11.39
N GLU A 152 30.32 -11.76 -11.04
CA GLU A 152 30.97 -10.48 -10.72
C GLU A 152 30.90 -9.42 -11.84
N SER A 153 30.87 -9.85 -13.11
CA SER A 153 30.76 -8.98 -14.30
C SER A 153 29.34 -8.88 -14.88
N ALA A 154 28.32 -8.98 -14.03
CA ALA A 154 26.93 -8.94 -14.47
C ALA A 154 26.51 -7.54 -14.94
N THR A 155 25.85 -7.48 -16.10
CA THR A 155 25.18 -6.26 -16.58
C THR A 155 23.88 -6.02 -15.81
N GLN A 156 23.36 -4.79 -15.85
CA GLN A 156 22.05 -4.43 -15.25
C GLN A 156 20.93 -5.39 -15.70
N LYS A 157 20.92 -5.75 -16.99
CA LYS A 157 19.99 -6.74 -17.55
C LYS A 157 20.16 -8.14 -16.95
N ASN A 158 21.38 -8.57 -16.67
CA ASN A 158 21.63 -9.88 -16.04
C ASN A 158 21.12 -9.89 -14.59
N LEU A 159 21.29 -8.78 -13.87
CA LEU A 159 20.83 -8.63 -12.49
C LEU A 159 19.29 -8.60 -12.42
N LEU A 160 18.62 -7.78 -13.24
CA LEU A 160 17.15 -7.79 -13.37
C LEU A 160 16.63 -9.19 -13.67
N ARG A 161 17.25 -9.89 -14.63
CA ARG A 161 16.84 -11.25 -14.99
C ARG A 161 17.01 -12.23 -13.83
N ALA A 162 18.08 -12.11 -13.03
CA ALA A 162 18.29 -12.95 -11.86
C ALA A 162 17.22 -12.71 -10.78
N LEU A 163 16.86 -11.44 -10.52
CA LEU A 163 15.79 -11.08 -9.59
C LEU A 163 14.42 -11.58 -10.08
N LEU A 164 14.12 -11.40 -11.37
CA LEU A 164 12.90 -11.89 -12.01
C LEU A 164 12.80 -13.43 -12.02
N LEU A 165 13.92 -14.13 -12.14
CA LEU A 165 13.96 -15.59 -12.03
C LEU A 165 13.60 -16.06 -10.61
N GLY A 166 14.07 -15.34 -9.58
CA GLY A 166 13.72 -15.61 -8.19
C GLY A 166 12.23 -15.37 -7.93
N THR A 167 11.74 -14.15 -8.21
CA THR A 167 10.34 -13.77 -7.97
C THR A 167 9.36 -14.57 -8.85
N GLY A 168 9.62 -14.66 -10.16
CA GLY A 168 8.81 -15.44 -11.10
C GLY A 168 8.87 -16.95 -10.85
N GLY A 169 10.02 -17.46 -10.40
CA GLY A 169 10.18 -18.85 -9.97
C GLY A 169 9.30 -19.18 -8.77
N SER A 170 9.38 -18.38 -7.70
CA SER A 170 8.49 -18.54 -6.54
C SER A 170 7.01 -18.40 -6.93
N SER A 171 6.66 -17.45 -7.79
CA SER A 171 5.28 -17.26 -8.27
C SER A 171 4.79 -18.43 -9.13
N SER A 172 5.67 -19.12 -9.86
CA SER A 172 5.31 -20.33 -10.59
C SER A 172 5.11 -21.52 -9.66
N LEU A 173 5.97 -21.65 -8.64
CA LEU A 173 5.87 -22.71 -7.64
C LEU A 173 4.61 -22.59 -6.78
N ILE A 174 4.17 -21.37 -6.44
CA ILE A 174 2.93 -21.19 -5.66
C ILE A 174 1.70 -21.61 -6.47
N LEU A 175 1.69 -21.41 -7.78
CA LEU A 175 0.62 -21.93 -8.65
C LEU A 175 0.57 -23.45 -8.64
N VAL A 176 1.73 -24.13 -8.64
CA VAL A 176 1.77 -25.60 -8.50
C VAL A 176 1.20 -26.03 -7.15
N ALA A 177 1.60 -25.37 -6.07
CA ALA A 177 1.06 -25.66 -4.73
C ALA A 177 -0.46 -25.47 -4.68
N LEU A 178 -0.98 -24.37 -5.25
CA LEU A 178 -2.41 -24.10 -5.33
C LEU A 178 -3.17 -25.12 -6.17
N ALA A 179 -2.59 -25.57 -7.28
CA ALA A 179 -3.19 -26.63 -8.09
C ALA A 179 -3.30 -27.94 -7.31
N VAL A 180 -2.30 -28.27 -6.49
CA VAL A 180 -2.35 -29.42 -5.56
C VAL A 180 -3.43 -29.21 -4.50
N MET A 181 -3.52 -28.01 -3.91
CA MET A 181 -4.59 -27.69 -2.94
C MET A 181 -5.99 -27.80 -3.56
N ALA A 182 -6.15 -27.39 -4.82
CA ALA A 182 -7.41 -27.51 -5.56
C ALA A 182 -7.75 -28.96 -5.89
N ALA A 183 -6.77 -29.75 -6.33
CA ALA A 183 -6.94 -31.18 -6.58
C ALA A 183 -7.26 -31.98 -5.32
N ALA A 184 -6.73 -31.55 -4.16
CA ALA A 184 -7.02 -32.13 -2.85
C ALA A 184 -8.37 -31.67 -2.25
N GLY A 185 -9.10 -30.76 -2.93
CA GLY A 185 -10.40 -30.26 -2.47
C GLY A 185 -10.34 -29.23 -1.34
N MET A 186 -9.15 -28.71 -0.98
CA MET A 186 -9.02 -27.68 0.07
C MET A 186 -9.44 -26.28 -0.41
N ILE A 187 -9.31 -26.03 -1.72
CA ILE A 187 -9.82 -24.84 -2.40
C ILE A 187 -10.52 -25.26 -3.68
N THR A 188 -11.37 -24.42 -4.23
CA THR A 188 -12.01 -24.70 -5.53
C THR A 188 -11.06 -24.35 -6.68
N TRP A 189 -11.26 -24.97 -7.84
CA TRP A 189 -10.58 -24.55 -9.09
C TRP A 189 -10.91 -23.11 -9.49
N GLY A 190 -12.07 -22.59 -9.07
CA GLY A 190 -12.42 -21.19 -9.22
C GLY A 190 -11.53 -20.25 -8.42
N VAL A 191 -11.24 -20.60 -7.15
CA VAL A 191 -10.27 -19.90 -6.31
C VAL A 191 -8.86 -19.97 -6.92
N PHE A 192 -8.44 -21.12 -7.46
CA PHE A 192 -7.19 -21.23 -8.20
C PHE A 192 -7.14 -20.22 -9.36
N GLY A 193 -8.20 -20.15 -10.18
CA GLY A 193 -8.31 -19.17 -11.27
C GLY A 193 -8.25 -17.72 -10.77
N ALA A 194 -8.84 -17.42 -9.62
CA ALA A 194 -8.77 -16.09 -9.02
C ALA A 194 -7.35 -15.70 -8.58
N VAL A 195 -6.59 -16.63 -7.99
CA VAL A 195 -5.17 -16.40 -7.66
C VAL A 195 -4.35 -16.16 -8.93
N VAL A 196 -4.56 -16.95 -9.98
CA VAL A 196 -3.90 -16.76 -11.28
C VAL A 196 -4.17 -15.36 -11.83
N ALA A 197 -5.42 -14.89 -11.78
CA ALA A 197 -5.78 -13.54 -12.20
C ALA A 197 -5.04 -12.46 -11.39
N GLY A 198 -4.97 -12.62 -10.06
CA GLY A 198 -4.22 -11.72 -9.17
C GLY A 198 -2.71 -11.68 -9.48
N LEU A 199 -2.08 -12.84 -9.65
CA LEU A 199 -0.65 -12.92 -10.00
C LEU A 199 -0.36 -12.29 -11.36
N ILE A 200 -1.18 -12.57 -12.38
CA ILE A 200 -1.04 -11.96 -13.71
C ILE A 200 -1.20 -10.44 -13.61
N ALA A 201 -2.20 -9.95 -12.86
CA ALA A 201 -2.38 -8.52 -12.64
C ALA A 201 -1.13 -7.88 -11.99
N GLY A 202 -0.54 -8.53 -10.99
CA GLY A 202 0.67 -8.05 -10.32
C GLY A 202 1.87 -7.99 -11.27
N VAL A 203 2.05 -9.00 -12.12
CA VAL A 203 3.11 -9.02 -13.14
C VAL A 203 2.91 -7.89 -14.16
N ILE A 204 1.69 -7.69 -14.67
CA ILE A 204 1.39 -6.63 -15.63
C ILE A 204 1.64 -5.25 -15.00
N ILE A 205 1.23 -5.02 -13.76
CA ILE A 205 1.47 -3.75 -13.04
C ILE A 205 2.96 -3.52 -12.85
N GLY A 206 3.71 -4.54 -12.43
CA GLY A 206 5.17 -4.45 -12.30
C GLY A 206 5.85 -4.10 -13.62
N GLN A 207 5.54 -4.82 -14.69
CA GLN A 207 6.12 -4.59 -16.02
C GLN A 207 5.70 -3.24 -16.62
N SER A 208 4.45 -2.83 -16.40
CA SER A 208 3.98 -1.48 -16.75
C SER A 208 4.80 -0.42 -16.02
N THR A 209 5.02 -0.60 -14.71
CA THR A 209 5.78 0.36 -13.90
C THR A 209 7.22 0.47 -14.39
N GLU A 210 7.88 -0.67 -14.64
CA GLU A 210 9.23 -0.72 -15.23
C GLU A 210 9.31 0.05 -16.56
N TYR A 211 8.34 -0.14 -17.46
CA TYR A 211 8.31 0.58 -18.75
C TYR A 211 8.27 2.11 -18.61
N PHE A 212 7.55 2.62 -17.61
CA PHE A 212 7.38 4.05 -17.40
C PHE A 212 8.49 4.68 -16.54
N THR A 213 9.21 3.89 -15.74
CA THR A 213 10.23 4.41 -14.82
C THR A 213 11.65 4.12 -15.28
N SER A 214 11.95 3.01 -15.96
CA SER A 214 13.34 2.66 -16.33
C SER A 214 13.92 3.57 -17.41
N ASP A 215 15.21 3.91 -17.29
CA ASP A 215 15.96 4.72 -18.26
C ASP A 215 16.28 3.99 -19.59
N GLU A 216 15.93 2.71 -19.68
CA GLU A 216 16.02 1.94 -20.93
C GLU A 216 14.89 2.30 -21.92
N TYR A 217 13.77 2.82 -21.44
CA TYR A 217 12.56 3.03 -22.24
C TYR A 217 12.32 4.47 -22.65
N LYS A 218 11.43 4.65 -23.64
CA LYS A 218 11.12 5.95 -24.24
C LYS A 218 10.52 6.98 -23.26
N PRO A 219 9.60 6.63 -22.34
CA PRO A 219 9.00 7.63 -21.44
C PRO A 219 10.04 8.39 -20.61
N THR A 220 10.89 7.65 -19.89
CA THR A 220 11.96 8.21 -19.05
C THR A 220 13.00 8.97 -19.87
N ARG A 221 13.40 8.44 -21.03
CA ARG A 221 14.31 9.16 -21.94
C ARG A 221 13.69 10.44 -22.50
N GLY A 222 12.37 10.50 -22.64
CA GLY A 222 11.63 11.71 -22.99
C GLY A 222 11.87 12.82 -21.95
N ILE A 223 11.74 12.48 -20.67
CA ILE A 223 12.00 13.40 -19.54
C ILE A 223 13.45 13.88 -19.56
N SER A 224 14.43 12.98 -19.70
CA SER A 224 15.85 13.38 -19.79
C SER A 224 16.12 14.32 -20.97
N ASN A 225 15.46 14.12 -22.11
CA ASN A 225 15.61 15.02 -23.27
C ASN A 225 15.03 16.41 -23.01
N MET A 226 13.94 16.51 -22.24
CA MET A 226 13.36 17.80 -21.84
C MET A 226 14.25 18.59 -20.87
N ALA A 227 15.21 17.94 -20.22
CA ALA A 227 16.20 18.62 -19.39
C ALA A 227 17.09 19.60 -20.17
N LYS A 228 17.23 19.44 -21.49
CA LYS A 228 17.92 20.42 -22.36
C LYS A 228 17.21 21.78 -22.42
N GLN A 229 15.92 21.81 -22.15
CA GLN A 229 15.09 23.02 -22.18
C GLN A 229 14.93 23.65 -20.78
N GLY A 230 15.37 22.95 -19.72
CA GLY A 230 15.39 23.45 -18.35
C GLY A 230 14.43 22.72 -17.39
N PRO A 231 14.36 23.15 -16.12
CA PRO A 231 13.61 22.44 -15.08
C PRO A 231 12.09 22.39 -15.30
N ALA A 232 11.51 23.47 -15.84
CA ALA A 232 10.06 23.56 -16.02
C ALA A 232 9.53 22.49 -16.99
N THR A 233 10.23 22.25 -18.09
CA THR A 233 9.87 21.22 -19.08
C THR A 233 10.08 19.81 -18.54
N VAL A 234 11.10 19.60 -17.69
CA VAL A 234 11.29 18.32 -16.98
C VAL A 234 10.11 18.02 -16.07
N ILE A 235 9.63 19.00 -15.31
CA ILE A 235 8.48 18.84 -14.41
C ILE A 235 7.20 18.58 -15.23
N ILE A 236 6.97 19.32 -16.31
CA ILE A 236 5.79 19.10 -17.16
C ILE A 236 5.79 17.68 -17.73
N GLU A 237 6.91 17.23 -18.29
CA GLU A 237 7.02 15.91 -18.91
C GLU A 237 6.87 14.78 -17.89
N GLY A 238 7.51 14.87 -16.72
CA GLY A 238 7.37 13.82 -15.70
C GLY A 238 5.96 13.74 -15.10
N MET A 239 5.29 14.88 -14.91
CA MET A 239 3.87 14.90 -14.54
C MET A 239 3.00 14.23 -15.60
N ALA A 240 3.23 14.54 -16.87
CA ALA A 240 2.50 13.95 -18.00
C ALA A 240 2.72 12.44 -18.09
N VAL A 241 3.98 11.97 -17.97
CA VAL A 241 4.32 10.54 -17.92
C VAL A 241 3.64 9.85 -16.74
N GLY A 242 3.68 10.45 -15.55
CA GLY A 242 2.99 9.94 -14.37
C GLY A 242 1.49 9.76 -14.58
N MET A 243 0.80 10.80 -15.07
CA MET A 243 -0.64 10.74 -15.36
C MET A 243 -0.95 9.70 -16.43
N PHE A 244 -0.17 9.67 -17.51
CA PHE A 244 -0.35 8.70 -18.59
C PHE A 244 -0.07 7.27 -18.13
N SER A 245 0.83 7.04 -17.19
CA SER A 245 1.15 5.68 -16.72
C SER A 245 -0.01 4.98 -15.98
N THR A 246 -1.06 5.71 -15.58
CA THR A 246 -2.12 5.17 -14.72
C THR A 246 -3.12 4.25 -15.43
N TRP A 247 -3.32 4.41 -16.74
CA TRP A 247 -4.38 3.67 -17.44
C TRP A 247 -4.14 2.15 -17.41
N LEU A 248 -2.89 1.71 -17.56
CA LEU A 248 -2.56 0.28 -17.65
C LEU A 248 -2.76 -0.41 -16.29
N PRO A 249 -2.24 0.10 -15.15
CA PRO A 249 -2.59 -0.42 -13.83
C PRO A 249 -4.09 -0.46 -13.54
N VAL A 250 -4.84 0.59 -13.91
CA VAL A 250 -6.29 0.66 -13.67
C VAL A 250 -7.04 -0.40 -14.47
N VAL A 251 -6.81 -0.49 -15.78
CA VAL A 251 -7.44 -1.51 -16.63
C VAL A 251 -7.07 -2.91 -16.13
N THR A 252 -5.82 -3.13 -15.74
CA THR A 252 -5.35 -4.39 -15.17
C THR A 252 -6.10 -4.78 -13.91
N ILE A 253 -6.27 -3.87 -12.96
CA ILE A 253 -7.02 -4.13 -11.72
C ILE A 253 -8.50 -4.37 -12.00
N VAL A 254 -9.12 -3.62 -12.90
CA VAL A 254 -10.54 -3.84 -13.28
C VAL A 254 -10.73 -5.25 -13.84
N ILE A 255 -9.88 -5.66 -14.80
CA ILE A 255 -9.92 -7.01 -15.37
C ILE A 255 -9.62 -8.05 -14.29
N GLY A 256 -8.62 -7.82 -13.45
CA GLY A 256 -8.25 -8.72 -12.36
C GLY A 256 -9.37 -8.94 -11.35
N ILE A 257 -10.08 -7.88 -10.95
CA ILE A 257 -11.24 -7.95 -10.05
C ILE A 257 -12.37 -8.75 -10.70
N ILE A 258 -12.74 -8.42 -11.94
CA ILE A 258 -13.85 -9.10 -12.64
C ILE A 258 -13.51 -10.58 -12.88
N ALA A 259 -12.28 -10.88 -13.28
CA ALA A 259 -11.82 -12.25 -13.51
C ALA A 259 -11.79 -13.05 -12.20
N ALA A 260 -11.20 -12.49 -11.12
CA ALA A 260 -11.16 -13.16 -9.82
C ALA A 260 -12.56 -13.42 -9.25
N PHE A 261 -13.43 -12.42 -9.35
CA PHE A 261 -14.84 -12.54 -8.94
C PHE A 261 -15.56 -13.60 -9.76
N GLY A 262 -15.42 -13.58 -11.09
CA GLY A 262 -16.09 -14.51 -12.00
C GLY A 262 -15.60 -15.95 -11.86
N PHE A 263 -14.29 -16.19 -11.82
CA PHE A 263 -13.72 -17.52 -11.70
C PHE A 263 -14.14 -18.22 -10.41
N ALA A 264 -14.26 -17.47 -9.31
CA ALA A 264 -14.71 -18.02 -8.04
C ALA A 264 -16.23 -18.29 -7.97
N GLY A 265 -17.02 -17.98 -9.00
CA GLY A 265 -18.47 -18.17 -9.00
C GLY A 265 -19.28 -16.94 -8.59
N GLY A 266 -18.65 -15.75 -8.57
CA GLY A 266 -19.27 -14.50 -8.11
C GLY A 266 -20.52 -14.06 -8.87
N PHE A 267 -20.63 -14.43 -10.15
CA PHE A 267 -21.82 -14.10 -10.95
C PHE A 267 -23.07 -14.90 -10.55
N THR A 268 -22.90 -15.99 -9.80
CA THR A 268 -23.98 -16.78 -9.23
C THR A 268 -24.14 -16.53 -7.74
N GLU A 269 -23.03 -16.46 -7.00
CA GLU A 269 -23.02 -16.23 -5.55
C GLU A 269 -21.97 -15.18 -5.18
N PHE A 270 -22.44 -14.03 -4.70
CA PHE A 270 -21.59 -12.87 -4.43
C PHE A 270 -20.49 -13.20 -3.41
N ALA A 271 -20.82 -13.97 -2.36
CA ALA A 271 -19.88 -14.33 -1.30
C ALA A 271 -18.67 -15.10 -1.84
N GLN A 272 -18.89 -16.01 -2.80
CA GLN A 272 -17.80 -16.75 -3.45
C GLN A 272 -16.93 -15.82 -4.30
N GLY A 273 -17.55 -14.86 -4.99
CA GLY A 273 -16.83 -13.88 -5.80
C GLY A 273 -15.88 -13.00 -4.99
N VAL A 274 -16.35 -12.42 -3.88
CA VAL A 274 -15.49 -11.60 -3.01
C VAL A 274 -14.40 -12.41 -2.31
N TYR A 275 -14.68 -13.67 -1.97
CA TYR A 275 -13.68 -14.60 -1.46
C TYR A 275 -12.60 -14.89 -2.51
N GLY A 276 -12.98 -15.02 -3.79
CA GLY A 276 -12.05 -15.07 -4.92
C GLY A 276 -11.17 -13.83 -5.05
N ILE A 277 -11.74 -12.62 -4.90
CA ILE A 277 -10.97 -11.37 -4.88
C ILE A 277 -9.97 -11.36 -3.72
N GLY A 278 -10.37 -11.83 -2.53
CA GLY A 278 -9.48 -11.99 -1.39
C GLY A 278 -8.29 -12.89 -1.70
N PHE A 279 -8.54 -14.05 -2.31
CA PHE A 279 -7.46 -14.94 -2.76
C PHE A 279 -6.61 -14.36 -3.88
N ALA A 280 -7.15 -13.53 -4.77
CA ALA A 280 -6.34 -12.82 -5.76
C ALA A 280 -5.33 -11.89 -5.07
N ALA A 281 -5.73 -11.21 -3.99
CA ALA A 281 -4.84 -10.39 -3.16
C ALA A 281 -3.80 -11.23 -2.41
N VAL A 282 -4.22 -12.30 -1.72
CA VAL A 282 -3.32 -13.24 -1.02
C VAL A 282 -2.34 -13.88 -1.99
N GLY A 283 -2.80 -14.25 -3.18
CA GLY A 283 -2.00 -14.82 -4.25
C GLY A 283 -0.89 -13.87 -4.69
N MET A 284 -1.26 -12.60 -4.94
CA MET A 284 -0.29 -11.55 -5.24
C MET A 284 0.77 -11.44 -4.13
N LEU A 285 0.37 -11.44 -2.85
CA LEU A 285 1.33 -11.29 -1.74
C LEU A 285 1.93 -12.61 -1.22
N SER A 286 1.60 -13.76 -1.81
CA SER A 286 2.04 -15.07 -1.31
C SER A 286 3.56 -15.25 -1.38
N THR A 287 4.20 -14.64 -2.38
CA THR A 287 5.66 -14.64 -2.56
C THR A 287 6.32 -13.37 -2.03
N LEU A 288 5.67 -12.69 -1.08
CA LEU A 288 6.16 -11.43 -0.54
C LEU A 288 7.59 -11.51 -0.03
N GLY A 289 8.02 -12.64 0.56
CA GLY A 289 9.38 -12.77 1.10
C GLY A 289 10.47 -12.49 0.07
N ILE A 290 10.33 -13.01 -1.16
CA ILE A 290 11.30 -12.74 -2.23
C ILE A 290 11.09 -11.34 -2.84
N THR A 291 9.84 -10.91 -3.03
CA THR A 291 9.54 -9.57 -3.58
C THR A 291 10.07 -8.45 -2.67
N LEU A 292 9.87 -8.59 -1.36
CA LEU A 292 10.40 -7.67 -0.34
C LEU A 292 11.92 -7.66 -0.35
N ALA A 293 12.58 -8.81 -0.51
CA ALA A 293 14.03 -8.88 -0.61
C ALA A 293 14.56 -8.14 -1.86
N THR A 294 13.83 -8.19 -2.98
CA THR A 294 14.19 -7.44 -4.19
C THR A 294 13.96 -5.94 -4.07
N ASP A 295 12.99 -5.51 -3.27
CA ASP A 295 12.71 -4.10 -2.99
C ASP A 295 13.75 -3.53 -2.01
N ALA A 296 13.99 -4.21 -0.88
CA ALA A 296 14.97 -3.83 0.14
C ALA A 296 16.43 -3.85 -0.37
N PHE A 297 16.70 -4.53 -1.49
CA PHE A 297 17.99 -4.48 -2.15
C PHE A 297 18.39 -3.05 -2.57
N GLY A 298 17.44 -2.22 -3.00
CA GLY A 298 17.70 -0.86 -3.47
C GLY A 298 18.34 0.04 -2.40
N PRO A 299 17.67 0.27 -1.26
CA PRO A 299 18.22 1.08 -0.16
C PRO A 299 19.57 0.58 0.37
N ILE A 300 19.81 -0.74 0.33
CA ILE A 300 21.11 -1.31 0.72
C ILE A 300 22.20 -0.92 -0.28
N ALA A 301 21.89 -0.96 -1.58
CA ALA A 301 22.82 -0.54 -2.63
C ALA A 301 23.12 0.97 -2.56
N ASP A 302 22.11 1.78 -2.25
CA ASP A 302 22.22 3.22 -2.07
C ASP A 302 23.17 3.57 -0.91
N ASN A 303 22.91 3.02 0.28
CA ASN A 303 23.80 3.16 1.44
C ASN A 303 25.23 2.64 1.18
N ALA A 304 25.38 1.60 0.36
CA ALA A 304 26.72 1.13 -0.03
C ALA A 304 27.44 2.17 -0.89
N GLY A 305 26.73 2.86 -1.79
CA GLY A 305 27.24 3.99 -2.55
C GLY A 305 27.65 5.14 -1.66
N GLY A 306 26.77 5.56 -0.73
CA GLY A 306 27.07 6.63 0.22
C GLY A 306 28.30 6.33 1.07
N ASN A 307 28.40 5.12 1.61
CA ASN A 307 29.59 4.67 2.34
C ASN A 307 30.87 4.67 1.50
N ALA A 308 30.77 4.30 0.22
CA ALA A 308 31.92 4.29 -0.69
C ALA A 308 32.45 5.71 -0.94
N GLU A 309 31.57 6.68 -1.14
CA GLU A 309 31.94 8.09 -1.33
C GLU A 309 32.51 8.70 -0.05
N MET A 310 31.80 8.54 1.08
CA MET A 310 32.24 9.06 2.39
C MET A 310 33.58 8.49 2.87
N SER A 311 33.92 7.27 2.44
CA SER A 311 35.18 6.61 2.78
C SER A 311 36.29 6.82 1.74
N HIS A 312 36.03 7.61 0.69
CA HIS A 312 36.96 7.86 -0.41
C HIS A 312 37.49 6.58 -1.07
N LEU A 313 36.61 5.58 -1.25
CA LEU A 313 36.97 4.34 -1.94
C LEU A 313 37.28 4.61 -3.43
N PRO A 314 37.99 3.70 -4.12
CA PRO A 314 38.27 3.87 -5.54
C PRO A 314 37.00 4.09 -6.37
N GLN A 315 37.09 4.91 -7.43
CA GLN A 315 35.96 5.28 -8.28
C GLN A 315 35.21 4.08 -8.87
N GLU A 316 35.90 2.96 -9.09
CA GLU A 316 35.28 1.70 -9.54
C GLU A 316 34.21 1.19 -8.56
N VAL A 317 34.42 1.37 -7.24
CA VAL A 317 33.44 0.98 -6.22
C VAL A 317 32.17 1.82 -6.37
N ARG A 318 32.29 3.15 -6.49
CA ARG A 318 31.14 4.04 -6.70
C ARG A 318 30.41 3.75 -8.01
N GLN A 319 31.15 3.47 -9.09
CA GLN A 319 30.54 3.08 -10.36
C GLN A 319 29.72 1.78 -10.26
N ARG A 320 30.20 0.80 -9.47
CA ARG A 320 29.47 -0.45 -9.23
C ARG A 320 28.24 -0.20 -8.36
N THR A 321 28.35 0.58 -7.28
CA THR A 321 27.20 0.90 -6.42
C THR A 321 26.16 1.74 -7.17
N ASP A 322 26.55 2.72 -7.98
CA ASP A 322 25.65 3.52 -8.82
C ASP A 322 24.83 2.64 -9.79
N ALA A 323 25.45 1.56 -10.31
CA ALA A 323 24.76 0.61 -11.17
C ALA A 323 23.76 -0.28 -10.40
N LEU A 324 24.09 -0.64 -9.14
CA LEU A 324 23.19 -1.40 -8.27
C LEU A 324 22.05 -0.53 -7.73
N ASP A 325 22.31 0.74 -7.44
CA ASP A 325 21.34 1.75 -7.03
C ASP A 325 20.32 2.02 -8.15
N ALA A 326 20.77 2.28 -9.37
CA ALA A 326 19.86 2.47 -10.51
C ALA A 326 18.96 1.23 -10.76
N LEU A 327 19.49 0.03 -10.51
CA LEU A 327 18.70 -1.20 -10.50
C LEU A 327 17.68 -1.19 -9.36
N GLY A 328 18.13 -0.83 -8.16
CA GLY A 328 17.35 -0.61 -6.95
C GLY A 328 16.16 0.32 -7.16
N ASN A 329 16.34 1.44 -7.84
CA ASN A 329 15.26 2.42 -8.08
C ASN A 329 14.16 1.84 -8.98
N THR A 330 14.55 1.01 -9.95
CA THR A 330 13.59 0.28 -10.80
C THR A 330 12.87 -0.81 -10.01
N THR A 331 13.59 -1.58 -9.19
CA THR A 331 12.98 -2.65 -8.37
C THR A 331 12.10 -2.09 -7.26
N ALA A 332 12.46 -0.95 -6.67
CA ALA A 332 11.65 -0.23 -5.69
C ALA A 332 10.37 0.32 -6.34
N ALA A 333 10.46 0.92 -7.54
CA ALA A 333 9.27 1.38 -8.25
C ALA A 333 8.30 0.22 -8.56
N THR A 334 8.83 -0.92 -9.03
CA THR A 334 8.01 -2.12 -9.32
C THR A 334 7.44 -2.76 -8.05
N GLY A 335 8.21 -2.82 -6.96
CA GLY A 335 7.76 -3.26 -5.63
C GLY A 335 6.63 -2.39 -5.08
N LYS A 336 6.78 -1.06 -5.14
CA LYS A 336 5.72 -0.10 -4.82
C LYS A 336 4.49 -0.27 -5.73
N GLY A 337 4.68 -0.48 -7.03
CA GLY A 337 3.60 -0.79 -7.97
C GLY A 337 2.82 -2.04 -7.57
N PHE A 338 3.53 -3.08 -7.12
CA PHE A 338 2.95 -4.32 -6.60
C PHE A 338 2.17 -4.10 -5.30
N ALA A 339 2.72 -3.32 -4.36
CA ALA A 339 2.03 -2.93 -3.13
C ALA A 339 0.73 -2.17 -3.43
N ILE A 340 0.77 -1.20 -4.36
CA ILE A 340 -0.40 -0.44 -4.80
C ILE A 340 -1.45 -1.35 -5.47
N GLY A 341 -1.02 -2.27 -6.33
CA GLY A 341 -1.89 -3.27 -6.97
C GLY A 341 -2.58 -4.20 -5.98
N SER A 342 -1.83 -4.75 -5.04
CA SER A 342 -2.37 -5.66 -4.01
C SER A 342 -3.28 -4.93 -3.02
N ALA A 343 -2.99 -3.67 -2.71
CA ALA A 343 -3.84 -2.83 -1.86
C ALA A 343 -5.23 -2.63 -2.49
N ALA A 344 -5.35 -2.51 -3.81
CA ALA A 344 -6.66 -2.37 -4.46
C ALA A 344 -7.54 -3.62 -4.31
N LEU A 345 -6.97 -4.81 -4.54
CA LEU A 345 -7.67 -6.08 -4.35
C LEU A 345 -8.01 -6.32 -2.87
N THR A 346 -7.06 -6.01 -1.98
CA THR A 346 -7.24 -6.14 -0.52
C THR A 346 -8.33 -5.20 -0.01
N ALA A 347 -8.35 -3.94 -0.48
CA ALA A 347 -9.36 -2.97 -0.10
C ALA A 347 -10.77 -3.39 -0.54
N MET A 348 -10.90 -4.02 -1.71
CA MET A 348 -12.18 -4.61 -2.14
C MET A 348 -12.61 -5.77 -1.23
N ALA A 349 -11.68 -6.64 -0.83
CA ALA A 349 -11.98 -7.70 0.14
C ALA A 349 -12.37 -7.13 1.51
N LEU A 350 -11.71 -6.06 1.97
CA LEU A 350 -12.04 -5.36 3.22
C LEU A 350 -13.38 -4.63 3.15
N LEU A 351 -13.76 -4.07 2.00
CA LEU A 351 -15.09 -3.49 1.78
C LEU A 351 -16.18 -4.57 1.93
N ALA A 352 -15.94 -5.77 1.38
CA ALA A 352 -16.85 -6.89 1.55
C ALA A 352 -16.89 -7.36 3.02
N ALA A 353 -15.73 -7.46 3.69
CA ALA A 353 -15.66 -7.78 5.11
C ALA A 353 -16.39 -6.75 5.98
N TYR A 354 -16.37 -5.47 5.61
CA TYR A 354 -17.14 -4.43 6.28
C TYR A 354 -18.65 -4.68 6.18
N LEU A 355 -19.17 -5.09 5.01
CA LEU A 355 -20.59 -5.43 4.86
C LEU A 355 -20.99 -6.66 5.70
N GLU A 356 -20.10 -7.65 5.82
CA GLU A 356 -20.31 -8.80 6.70
C GLU A 356 -20.30 -8.40 8.19
N GLU A 357 -19.44 -7.46 8.58
CA GLU A 357 -19.49 -6.90 9.94
C GLU A 357 -20.81 -6.13 10.19
N VAL A 358 -21.31 -5.40 9.19
CA VAL A 358 -22.61 -4.71 9.31
C VAL A 358 -23.71 -5.73 9.57
N LYS A 359 -23.72 -6.85 8.83
CA LYS A 359 -24.64 -7.98 9.03
C LYS A 359 -24.55 -8.54 10.45
N LEU A 360 -23.34 -8.79 10.94
CA LEU A 360 -23.10 -9.32 12.29
C LEU A 360 -23.64 -8.38 13.37
N TRP A 361 -23.37 -7.08 13.26
CA TRP A 361 -23.83 -6.09 14.22
C TRP A 361 -25.34 -5.87 14.17
N LEU A 362 -25.97 -5.93 12.98
CA LEU A 362 -27.43 -5.92 12.87
C LEU A 362 -28.06 -7.09 13.63
N GLY A 363 -27.50 -8.30 13.51
CA GLY A 363 -27.94 -9.46 14.28
C GLY A 363 -27.78 -9.27 15.79
N LYS A 364 -26.63 -8.76 16.24
CA LYS A 364 -26.39 -8.48 17.68
C LYS A 364 -27.33 -7.42 18.25
N LEU A 365 -27.70 -6.41 17.46
CA LEU A 365 -28.63 -5.37 17.87
C LEU A 365 -30.08 -5.86 17.84
N ALA A 366 -30.46 -6.68 16.86
CA ALA A 366 -31.77 -7.32 16.81
C ALA A 366 -32.03 -8.21 18.03
N ASP A 367 -31.05 -9.02 18.44
CA ASP A 367 -31.14 -9.88 19.64
C ASP A 367 -31.32 -9.09 20.94
N LYS A 368 -30.77 -7.87 21.00
CA LYS A 368 -30.85 -7.00 22.19
C LYS A 368 -32.08 -6.10 22.17
N ALA A 369 -32.73 -5.94 21.02
CA ALA A 369 -33.90 -5.09 20.87
C ALA A 369 -35.12 -5.75 21.54
N PRO A 370 -35.93 -5.01 22.31
CA PRO A 370 -37.17 -5.55 22.89
C PRO A 370 -38.14 -6.11 21.84
N GLU A 371 -38.12 -5.53 20.64
CA GLU A 371 -38.97 -5.93 19.51
C GLU A 371 -38.45 -7.17 18.76
N GLY A 372 -37.22 -7.62 19.04
CA GLY A 372 -36.60 -8.79 18.42
C GLY A 372 -36.09 -8.58 16.98
N PHE A 373 -36.15 -7.34 16.48
CA PHE A 373 -35.62 -6.96 15.17
C PHE A 373 -34.98 -5.57 15.19
N LYS A 374 -34.13 -5.29 14.19
CA LYS A 374 -33.57 -3.97 13.91
C LYS A 374 -34.10 -3.50 12.55
N GLN A 375 -34.84 -2.40 12.54
CA GLN A 375 -35.29 -1.77 11.30
C GLN A 375 -34.17 -0.92 10.69
N VAL A 376 -33.95 -1.07 9.38
CA VAL A 376 -33.10 -0.23 8.54
C VAL A 376 -33.84 0.05 7.23
N GLY A 377 -34.23 1.31 7.02
CA GLY A 377 -35.14 1.66 5.93
C GLY A 377 -36.44 0.87 6.05
N ASP A 378 -36.81 0.19 4.98
CA ASP A 378 -38.00 -0.66 4.90
C ASP A 378 -37.72 -2.13 5.28
N VAL A 379 -36.49 -2.46 5.69
CA VAL A 379 -36.10 -3.84 6.00
C VAL A 379 -36.02 -4.06 7.52
N LEU A 380 -36.69 -5.11 8.00
CA LEU A 380 -36.70 -5.55 9.39
C LEU A 380 -35.77 -6.75 9.54
N PHE A 381 -34.58 -6.53 10.08
CA PHE A 381 -33.58 -7.57 10.30
C PHE A 381 -33.83 -8.28 11.63
N TYR A 382 -34.08 -9.60 11.61
CA TYR A 382 -34.32 -10.42 12.79
C TYR A 382 -33.41 -11.65 12.83
N LYS A 383 -33.27 -12.31 13.98
CA LYS A 383 -32.41 -13.51 14.12
C LYS A 383 -33.15 -14.77 14.57
N SER A 384 -34.05 -14.64 15.56
CA SER A 384 -34.74 -15.80 16.15
C SER A 384 -36.20 -15.90 15.76
N HIS A 385 -36.91 -14.77 15.78
CA HIS A 385 -38.34 -14.73 15.51
C HIS A 385 -38.65 -13.62 14.51
N ALA A 386 -39.38 -13.97 13.46
CA ALA A 386 -39.86 -12.98 12.50
C ALA A 386 -40.80 -11.98 13.22
N PRO A 387 -40.79 -10.69 12.85
CA PRO A 387 -41.72 -9.70 13.39
C PRO A 387 -43.17 -10.15 13.20
N ALA A 388 -43.99 -10.05 14.25
CA ALA A 388 -45.40 -10.47 14.21
C ALA A 388 -46.26 -9.61 13.25
N VAL A 389 -45.84 -8.37 13.00
CA VAL A 389 -46.49 -7.44 12.07
C VAL A 389 -45.40 -6.86 11.16
N VAL A 390 -45.56 -7.07 9.85
CA VAL A 390 -44.75 -6.42 8.80
C VAL A 390 -45.68 -5.49 8.04
N GLN A 391 -45.41 -4.18 8.06
CA GLN A 391 -46.29 -3.20 7.40
C GLN A 391 -46.17 -3.30 5.88
N GLU A 392 -47.17 -2.82 5.16
CA GLU A 392 -47.15 -2.81 3.69
C GLU A 392 -45.98 -1.95 3.19
N GLY A 393 -45.12 -2.53 2.35
CA GLY A 393 -43.86 -1.92 1.90
C GLY A 393 -42.63 -2.33 2.71
N GLN A 394 -42.79 -2.94 3.90
CA GLN A 394 -41.68 -3.46 4.68
C GLN A 394 -41.36 -4.92 4.34
N ARG A 395 -40.10 -5.32 4.50
CA ARG A 395 -39.64 -6.70 4.29
C ARG A 395 -38.91 -7.21 5.54
N ALA A 396 -39.33 -8.34 6.08
CA ALA A 396 -38.61 -9.01 7.15
C ALA A 396 -37.54 -9.94 6.55
N VAL A 397 -36.30 -9.84 7.05
CA VAL A 397 -35.16 -10.64 6.58
C VAL A 397 -34.45 -11.25 7.79
N ASP A 398 -34.27 -12.57 7.75
CA ASP A 398 -33.41 -13.27 8.71
C ASP A 398 -31.95 -12.88 8.46
N VAL A 399 -31.30 -12.31 9.46
CA VAL A 399 -29.90 -11.90 9.40
C VAL A 399 -28.97 -13.05 9.05
N ALA A 400 -29.26 -14.29 9.45
CA ALA A 400 -28.43 -15.45 9.08
C ALA A 400 -28.45 -15.71 7.57
N HIS A 401 -29.59 -15.47 6.93
CA HIS A 401 -29.84 -15.73 5.51
C HIS A 401 -29.82 -14.45 4.65
N ALA A 402 -29.52 -13.30 5.23
CA ALA A 402 -29.46 -12.04 4.51
C ALA A 402 -28.31 -12.05 3.48
N HIS A 403 -28.64 -11.69 2.24
CA HIS A 403 -27.69 -11.53 1.15
C HIS A 403 -27.27 -10.07 1.01
N VAL A 404 -26.17 -9.82 0.29
CA VAL A 404 -25.68 -8.45 0.02
C VAL A 404 -26.74 -7.55 -0.62
N ALA A 405 -27.61 -8.11 -1.47
CA ALA A 405 -28.72 -7.37 -2.07
C ALA A 405 -29.71 -6.81 -1.03
N ASP A 406 -29.94 -7.52 0.08
CA ASP A 406 -30.82 -7.05 1.15
C ASP A 406 -30.21 -5.85 1.87
N PHE A 407 -28.89 -5.82 2.06
CA PHE A 407 -28.18 -4.68 2.64
C PHE A 407 -28.11 -3.49 1.67
N VAL A 408 -27.88 -3.74 0.38
CA VAL A 408 -27.90 -2.71 -0.68
C VAL A 408 -29.27 -2.02 -0.71
N ALA A 409 -30.36 -2.80 -0.62
CA ALA A 409 -31.71 -2.26 -0.53
C ALA A 409 -31.94 -1.49 0.79
N ALA A 410 -31.64 -2.11 1.93
CA ALA A 410 -31.89 -1.52 3.25
C ALA A 410 -31.15 -0.19 3.48
N TYR A 411 -29.89 -0.11 3.04
CA TYR A 411 -29.07 1.08 3.18
C TYR A 411 -29.10 2.00 1.96
N ASN A 412 -29.89 1.68 0.93
CA ASN A 412 -29.95 2.40 -0.34
C ASN A 412 -28.52 2.68 -0.87
N LEU A 413 -27.75 1.63 -1.11
CA LEU A 413 -26.38 1.72 -1.62
C LEU A 413 -26.36 2.00 -3.14
N SER A 414 -27.04 3.07 -3.54
CA SER A 414 -27.15 3.56 -4.91
C SER A 414 -26.31 4.83 -5.09
N LEU A 415 -25.76 5.04 -6.28
CA LEU A 415 -25.08 6.31 -6.63
C LEU A 415 -26.03 7.52 -6.59
N PHE A 416 -27.34 7.29 -6.66
CA PHE A 416 -28.35 8.33 -6.49
C PHE A 416 -28.68 8.66 -5.03
N ASN A 417 -28.13 7.90 -4.07
CA ASN A 417 -28.19 8.27 -2.66
C ASN A 417 -27.16 9.39 -2.40
N PRO A 418 -27.59 10.62 -2.04
CA PRO A 418 -26.67 11.74 -1.85
C PRO A 418 -25.68 11.50 -0.70
N ILE A 419 -26.03 10.67 0.30
CA ILE A 419 -25.13 10.32 1.40
C ILE A 419 -23.98 9.45 0.89
N LEU A 420 -24.29 8.45 0.07
CA LEU A 420 -23.28 7.58 -0.54
C LEU A 420 -22.40 8.37 -1.52
N LEU A 421 -23.02 9.16 -2.40
CA LEU A 421 -22.30 10.00 -3.35
C LEU A 421 -21.40 11.03 -2.64
N GLY A 422 -21.89 11.65 -1.56
CA GLY A 422 -21.11 12.52 -0.69
C GLY A 422 -19.92 11.79 -0.07
N GLY A 423 -20.13 10.56 0.41
CA GLY A 423 -19.05 9.67 0.85
C GLY A 423 -17.99 9.45 -0.21
N ILE A 424 -18.37 9.18 -1.47
CA ILE A 424 -17.43 9.01 -2.59
C ILE A 424 -16.56 10.25 -2.79
N PHE A 425 -17.17 11.44 -2.82
CA PHE A 425 -16.40 12.69 -2.97
C PHE A 425 -15.45 12.93 -1.79
N ILE A 426 -15.87 12.63 -0.57
CA ILE A 426 -15.00 12.74 0.62
C ILE A 426 -13.84 11.75 0.53
N GLY A 427 -14.11 10.50 0.12
CA GLY A 427 -13.07 9.49 -0.09
C GLY A 427 -12.06 9.92 -1.14
N ALA A 428 -12.53 10.44 -2.27
CA ALA A 428 -11.65 10.97 -3.31
C ALA A 428 -10.82 12.15 -2.82
N MET A 429 -11.45 13.10 -2.12
CA MET A 429 -10.80 14.26 -1.51
C MET A 429 -9.70 13.83 -0.52
N MET A 430 -9.95 12.80 0.28
CA MET A 430 -8.99 12.29 1.28
C MET A 430 -7.65 11.92 0.66
N ALA A 431 -7.63 11.29 -0.52
CA ALA A 431 -6.40 10.96 -1.21
C ALA A 431 -5.57 12.23 -1.53
N PHE A 432 -6.21 13.25 -2.11
CA PHE A 432 -5.52 14.50 -2.48
C PHE A 432 -5.09 15.32 -1.26
N VAL A 433 -5.96 15.43 -0.25
CA VAL A 433 -5.65 16.17 0.99
C VAL A 433 -4.50 15.51 1.74
N PHE A 434 -4.50 14.18 1.83
CA PHE A 434 -3.40 13.42 2.42
C PHE A 434 -2.08 13.72 1.71
N CYS A 435 -2.03 13.59 0.37
CA CYS A 435 -0.84 13.88 -0.41
C CYS A 435 -0.37 15.34 -0.25
N ALA A 436 -1.29 16.30 -0.27
CA ALA A 436 -0.94 17.70 -0.11
C ALA A 436 -0.31 17.96 1.27
N MET A 437 -0.82 17.32 2.34
CA MET A 437 -0.26 17.47 3.68
C MET A 437 1.12 16.83 3.81
N SER A 438 1.30 15.60 3.30
CA SER A 438 2.59 14.90 3.33
C SER A 438 3.66 15.63 2.51
N MET A 439 3.33 16.12 1.31
CA MET A 439 4.26 16.90 0.49
C MET A 439 4.64 18.23 1.17
N LYS A 440 3.67 18.94 1.75
CA LYS A 440 3.95 20.18 2.50
C LYS A 440 4.80 19.91 3.75
N ALA A 441 4.62 18.76 4.41
CA ALA A 441 5.45 18.34 5.54
C ALA A 441 6.91 18.14 5.13
N VAL A 442 7.15 17.39 4.04
CA VAL A 442 8.49 17.23 3.46
C VAL A 442 9.08 18.59 3.11
N GLY A 443 8.34 19.45 2.39
CA GLY A 443 8.83 20.78 2.00
C GLY A 443 9.24 21.67 3.18
N ARG A 444 8.49 21.66 4.29
CA ARG A 444 8.85 22.40 5.51
C ARG A 444 10.09 21.82 6.20
N ALA A 445 10.27 20.50 6.19
CA ALA A 445 11.43 19.85 6.78
C ALA A 445 12.68 20.03 5.90
N ALA A 446 12.56 19.82 4.60
CA ALA A 446 13.60 20.07 3.61
C ALA A 446 14.06 21.54 3.62
N GLY A 447 13.14 22.51 3.69
CA GLY A 447 13.50 23.92 3.79
C GLY A 447 14.41 24.25 4.98
N ARG A 448 14.12 23.65 6.15
CA ARG A 448 14.98 23.78 7.34
C ARG A 448 16.32 23.05 7.15
N MET A 449 16.33 21.91 6.48
CA MET A 449 17.57 21.19 6.15
C MET A 449 18.47 22.02 5.23
N VAL A 450 17.91 22.58 4.15
CA VAL A 450 18.60 23.45 3.20
C VAL A 450 19.24 24.65 3.91
N GLU A 451 18.49 25.32 4.79
CA GLU A 451 19.02 26.45 5.56
C GLU A 451 20.17 26.04 6.48
N GLU A 452 20.09 24.87 7.12
CA GLU A 452 21.14 24.37 8.01
C GLU A 452 22.40 23.96 7.23
N VAL A 453 22.27 23.28 6.09
CA VAL A 453 23.42 22.93 5.24
C VAL A 453 24.12 24.19 4.74
N ARG A 454 23.36 25.18 4.25
CA ARG A 454 23.89 26.50 3.84
C ARG A 454 24.58 27.22 5.00
N ARG A 455 24.00 27.19 6.20
CA ARG A 455 24.58 27.79 7.41
C ARG A 455 25.94 27.17 7.70
N GLN A 456 26.03 25.84 7.72
CA GLN A 456 27.28 25.13 8.02
C GLN A 456 28.37 25.41 6.97
N PHE A 457 28.03 25.38 5.67
CA PHE A 457 28.98 25.72 4.60
C PHE A 457 29.50 27.15 4.69
N ARG A 458 28.69 28.10 5.19
CA ARG A 458 29.10 29.50 5.33
C ARG A 458 29.86 29.77 6.62
N GLU A 459 29.45 29.16 7.73
CA GLU A 459 29.88 29.57 9.08
C GLU A 459 30.96 28.68 9.69
N ILE A 460 31.10 27.43 9.25
CA ILE A 460 32.10 26.50 9.81
C ILE A 460 33.35 26.50 8.89
N PRO A 461 34.48 27.06 9.35
CA PRO A 461 35.69 27.12 8.53
C PRO A 461 36.23 25.72 8.23
N GLY A 462 36.74 25.52 7.02
CA GLY A 462 37.43 24.29 6.63
C GLY A 462 36.53 23.20 6.05
N ILE A 463 35.20 23.30 6.11
CA ILE A 463 34.29 22.26 5.58
C ILE A 463 34.48 22.10 4.07
N MET A 464 34.44 23.19 3.32
CA MET A 464 34.54 23.12 1.86
C MET A 464 35.94 22.69 1.40
N GLU A 465 36.96 23.02 2.20
CA GLU A 465 38.35 22.59 2.04
C GLU A 465 38.61 21.15 2.49
N GLY A 466 37.62 20.47 3.11
CA GLY A 466 37.75 19.10 3.60
C GLY A 466 38.59 18.94 4.89
N THR A 467 38.87 20.05 5.58
CA THR A 467 39.66 20.07 6.83
C THR A 467 38.80 20.24 8.08
N GLY A 468 37.60 20.81 7.93
CA GLY A 468 36.59 20.98 8.97
C GLY A 468 35.58 19.84 8.97
N LYS A 469 35.12 19.43 10.16
CA LYS A 469 34.13 18.36 10.31
C LYS A 469 32.70 18.93 10.36
N PRO A 470 31.77 18.48 9.51
CA PRO A 470 30.37 18.94 9.56
C PRO A 470 29.64 18.46 10.83
N GLU A 471 28.61 19.22 11.23
CA GLU A 471 27.73 18.89 12.36
C GLU A 471 26.56 18.00 11.92
N TYR A 472 26.83 16.74 11.58
CA TYR A 472 25.82 15.78 11.10
C TYR A 472 24.60 15.61 12.03
N ALA A 473 24.84 15.65 13.34
CA ALA A 473 23.79 15.45 14.34
C ALA A 473 22.66 16.50 14.26
N LYS A 474 22.97 17.72 13.81
CA LYS A 474 21.96 18.77 13.63
C LYS A 474 21.00 18.45 12.49
N CYS A 475 21.53 17.96 11.36
CA CYS A 475 20.71 17.54 10.23
C CYS A 475 19.81 16.35 10.62
N VAL A 476 20.35 15.36 11.34
CA VAL A 476 19.56 14.24 11.88
C VAL A 476 18.46 14.76 12.81
N GLU A 477 18.75 15.67 13.74
CA GLU A 477 17.76 16.25 14.66
C GLU A 477 16.63 16.99 13.91
N ILE A 478 16.97 17.76 12.87
CA ILE A 478 15.99 18.48 12.03
C ILE A 478 15.02 17.48 11.39
N SER A 479 15.53 16.43 10.75
CA SER A 479 14.70 15.39 10.13
C SER A 479 13.89 14.62 11.17
N THR A 480 14.47 14.23 12.31
CA THR A 480 13.76 13.51 13.39
C THR A 480 12.59 14.34 13.92
N ARG A 481 12.84 15.59 14.31
CA ARG A 481 11.82 16.46 14.90
C ARG A 481 10.78 16.88 13.87
N GLY A 482 11.20 17.06 12.61
CA GLY A 482 10.32 17.28 11.48
C GLY A 482 9.35 16.13 11.29
N ALA A 483 9.88 14.91 11.10
CA ALA A 483 9.09 13.70 10.93
C ALA A 483 8.09 13.47 12.07
N GLN A 484 8.54 13.52 13.32
CA GLN A 484 7.68 13.25 14.49
C GLN A 484 6.51 14.21 14.62
N ARG A 485 6.73 15.50 14.35
CA ARG A 485 5.67 16.51 14.45
C ARG A 485 4.70 16.42 13.28
N GLU A 486 5.25 16.26 12.07
CA GLU A 486 4.48 16.42 10.84
C GLU A 486 3.70 15.17 10.44
N MET A 487 4.11 13.97 10.89
CA MET A 487 3.38 12.73 10.61
C MET A 487 2.03 12.62 11.34
N MET A 488 1.85 13.35 12.44
CA MET A 488 0.68 13.22 13.31
C MET A 488 -0.63 13.54 12.59
N VAL A 489 -0.69 14.66 11.87
CA VAL A 489 -1.94 15.13 11.26
C VAL A 489 -2.41 14.21 10.12
N PRO A 490 -1.57 13.86 9.12
CA PRO A 490 -1.98 12.94 8.06
C PRO A 490 -2.38 11.56 8.58
N ALA A 491 -1.64 11.03 9.56
CA ALA A 491 -1.92 9.70 10.11
C ALA A 491 -3.20 9.66 10.94
N LEU A 492 -3.43 10.65 11.81
CA LEU A 492 -4.68 10.72 12.60
C LEU A 492 -5.91 10.94 11.72
N MET A 493 -5.78 11.67 10.62
CA MET A 493 -6.87 11.89 9.68
C MET A 493 -7.40 10.57 9.11
N ALA A 494 -6.52 9.61 8.79
CA ALA A 494 -6.89 8.29 8.30
C ALA A 494 -7.73 7.46 9.29
N ILE A 495 -7.60 7.75 10.59
CA ILE A 495 -8.33 7.07 11.66
C ILE A 495 -9.62 7.83 12.01
N ILE A 496 -9.54 9.15 12.13
CA ILE A 496 -10.66 9.99 12.59
C ILE A 496 -11.74 10.09 11.52
N VAL A 497 -11.38 10.25 10.25
CA VAL A 497 -12.37 10.51 9.19
C VAL A 497 -13.35 9.35 9.00
N PRO A 498 -12.94 8.07 8.90
CA PRO A 498 -13.90 6.96 8.82
C PRO A 498 -14.87 6.90 10.00
N VAL A 499 -14.39 7.20 11.21
CA VAL A 499 -15.23 7.25 12.43
C VAL A 499 -16.25 8.37 12.35
N VAL A 500 -15.82 9.58 11.98
CA VAL A 500 -16.72 10.74 11.84
C VAL A 500 -17.75 10.48 10.75
N ILE A 501 -17.35 9.94 9.60
CA ILE A 501 -18.27 9.59 8.52
C ILE A 501 -19.24 8.48 8.94
N GLY A 502 -18.77 7.48 9.69
CA GLY A 502 -19.64 6.45 10.26
C GLY A 502 -20.71 7.02 11.18
N ILE A 503 -20.35 7.95 12.07
CA ILE A 503 -21.29 8.58 13.01
C ILE A 503 -22.26 9.53 12.29
N VAL A 504 -21.77 10.31 11.32
CA VAL A 504 -22.56 11.37 10.68
C VAL A 504 -23.41 10.82 9.54
N PHE A 505 -22.85 9.97 8.68
CA PHE A 505 -23.48 9.49 7.43
C PHE A 505 -23.82 7.99 7.45
N GLY A 506 -23.48 7.27 8.53
CA GLY A 506 -23.80 5.86 8.68
C GLY A 506 -23.10 4.97 7.63
N VAL A 507 -23.65 3.76 7.47
CA VAL A 507 -23.13 2.75 6.54
C VAL A 507 -23.00 3.26 5.09
N PRO A 508 -23.98 3.98 4.49
CA PRO A 508 -23.85 4.46 3.11
C PRO A 508 -22.69 5.43 2.92
N GLY A 509 -22.48 6.33 3.88
CA GLY A 509 -21.36 7.29 3.84
C GLY A 509 -20.01 6.60 3.93
N VAL A 510 -19.88 5.59 4.78
CA VAL A 510 -18.64 4.79 4.91
C VAL A 510 -18.38 3.99 3.64
N VAL A 511 -19.38 3.31 3.08
CA VAL A 511 -19.23 2.60 1.79
C VAL A 511 -18.78 3.56 0.69
N GLY A 512 -19.38 4.76 0.63
CA GLY A 512 -18.95 5.82 -0.29
C GLY A 512 -17.50 6.25 -0.05
N LEU A 513 -17.13 6.54 1.20
CA LEU A 513 -15.77 6.93 1.61
C LEU A 513 -14.73 5.91 1.14
N LEU A 514 -14.98 4.63 1.39
CA LEU A 514 -14.07 3.55 1.02
C LEU A 514 -13.98 3.38 -0.50
N ALA A 515 -15.10 3.46 -1.23
CA ALA A 515 -15.11 3.38 -2.69
C ALA A 515 -14.39 4.56 -3.36
N GLY A 516 -14.63 5.78 -2.89
CA GLY A 516 -13.96 6.99 -3.38
C GLY A 516 -12.47 7.00 -3.05
N GLY A 517 -12.11 6.62 -1.83
CA GLY A 517 -10.73 6.50 -1.37
C GLY A 517 -9.95 5.45 -2.15
N LEU A 518 -10.56 4.28 -2.41
CA LEU A 518 -9.98 3.23 -3.23
C LEU A 518 -9.70 3.71 -4.65
N THR A 519 -10.71 4.25 -5.35
CA THR A 519 -10.59 4.58 -6.77
C THR A 519 -9.65 5.77 -7.02
N ALA A 520 -9.79 6.86 -6.27
CA ALA A 520 -8.91 8.02 -6.40
C ALA A 520 -7.52 7.77 -5.79
N GLY A 521 -7.46 7.08 -4.65
CA GLY A 521 -6.20 6.80 -3.98
C GLY A 521 -5.33 5.82 -4.77
N PHE A 522 -5.90 4.77 -5.36
CA PHE A 522 -5.15 3.84 -6.22
C PHE A 522 -4.56 4.55 -7.44
N THR A 523 -5.40 5.31 -8.17
CA THR A 523 -4.97 6.05 -9.37
C THR A 523 -3.91 7.08 -9.06
N LEU A 524 -4.08 7.85 -7.97
CA LEU A 524 -3.12 8.84 -7.53
C LEU A 524 -1.82 8.19 -7.04
N ALA A 525 -1.88 7.08 -6.30
CA ALA A 525 -0.69 6.35 -5.86
C ALA A 525 0.16 5.86 -7.03
N SER A 526 -0.47 5.26 -8.06
CA SER A 526 0.22 4.83 -9.27
C SER A 526 0.86 6.02 -10.00
N MET A 527 0.14 7.13 -10.13
CA MET A 527 0.65 8.34 -10.77
C MET A 527 1.91 8.86 -10.05
N LEU A 528 1.83 9.05 -8.72
CA LEU A 528 2.92 9.63 -7.92
C LEU A 528 4.15 8.72 -7.91
N ASN A 529 3.95 7.41 -7.75
CA ASN A 529 5.03 6.43 -7.78
C ASN A 529 5.80 6.48 -9.11
N ASN A 530 5.07 6.47 -10.22
CA ASN A 530 5.68 6.39 -11.55
C ASN A 530 6.29 7.74 -11.98
N ALA A 531 5.67 8.87 -11.64
CA ALA A 531 6.25 10.19 -11.90
C ALA A 531 7.59 10.36 -11.18
N GLY A 532 7.63 10.09 -9.88
CA GLY A 532 8.85 10.19 -9.09
C GLY A 532 9.94 9.24 -9.56
N GLY A 533 9.62 7.96 -9.79
CA GLY A 533 10.59 7.00 -10.32
C GLY A 533 11.12 7.37 -11.71
N ALA A 534 10.29 7.97 -12.56
CA ALA A 534 10.71 8.40 -13.89
C ALA A 534 11.62 9.65 -13.84
N TRP A 535 11.38 10.60 -12.93
CA TRP A 535 12.31 11.74 -12.76
C TRP A 535 13.69 11.30 -12.26
N ASP A 536 13.74 10.39 -11.29
CA ASP A 536 14.98 9.88 -10.73
C ASP A 536 15.81 9.14 -11.78
N ASN A 537 15.19 8.19 -12.48
CA ASN A 537 15.89 7.47 -13.55
C ASN A 537 16.23 8.39 -14.73
N ALA A 538 15.47 9.44 -14.98
CA ALA A 538 15.84 10.46 -15.97
C ALA A 538 17.09 11.24 -15.56
N LYS A 539 17.29 11.52 -14.26
CA LYS A 539 18.54 12.07 -13.68
C LYS A 539 19.68 11.07 -13.85
N LYS A 540 19.52 9.82 -13.37
CA LYS A 540 20.55 8.76 -13.47
C LYS A 540 20.99 8.50 -14.92
N TYR A 541 20.07 8.58 -15.89
CA TYR A 541 20.39 8.48 -17.32
C TYR A 541 21.42 9.53 -17.76
N ILE A 542 21.27 10.79 -17.30
CA ILE A 542 22.21 11.88 -17.60
C ILE A 542 23.52 11.65 -16.84
N GLU A 543 23.47 11.20 -15.59
CA GLU A 543 24.66 10.91 -14.78
C GLU A 543 25.57 9.83 -15.38
N LYS A 544 25.01 8.88 -16.12
CA LYS A 544 25.75 7.86 -16.91
C LYS A 544 26.56 8.46 -18.09
N GLY A 545 26.56 9.78 -18.27
CA GLY A 545 27.31 10.50 -19.30
C GLY A 545 26.48 10.91 -20.51
N ASN A 546 25.18 10.58 -20.54
CA ASN A 546 24.29 11.06 -21.59
C ASN A 546 23.99 12.56 -21.41
N LEU A 547 23.70 13.25 -22.51
CA LEU A 547 23.24 14.66 -22.49
C LEU A 547 24.15 15.65 -21.74
N GLY A 548 25.46 15.37 -21.69
CA GLY A 548 26.45 16.26 -21.07
C GLY A 548 26.96 15.78 -19.70
N GLY A 549 26.37 14.74 -19.11
CA GLY A 549 26.89 14.15 -17.88
C GLY A 549 26.65 14.98 -16.61
N LYS A 550 27.24 14.53 -15.50
CA LYS A 550 27.19 15.22 -14.19
C LYS A 550 27.66 16.68 -14.33
N LYS A 551 27.04 17.59 -13.56
CA LYS A 551 27.30 19.05 -13.50
C LYS A 551 26.86 19.87 -14.72
N SER A 552 26.38 19.25 -15.79
CA SER A 552 25.80 19.95 -16.94
C SER A 552 24.48 20.66 -16.60
N ASP A 553 24.04 21.62 -17.42
CA ASP A 553 22.75 22.29 -17.23
C ASP A 553 21.56 21.30 -17.31
N PRO A 554 21.53 20.32 -18.25
CA PRO A 554 20.53 19.26 -18.23
C PRO A 554 20.56 18.42 -16.94
N HIS A 555 21.74 18.13 -16.41
CA HIS A 555 21.86 17.42 -15.14
C HIS A 555 21.22 18.21 -14.00
N LYS A 556 21.53 19.51 -13.87
CA LYS A 556 20.90 20.37 -12.85
C LYS A 556 19.38 20.41 -13.00
N ALA A 557 18.87 20.50 -14.22
CA ALA A 557 17.43 20.48 -14.49
C ALA A 557 16.77 19.15 -14.10
N ALA A 558 17.44 18.02 -14.34
CA ALA A 558 16.94 16.71 -13.94
C ALA A 558 16.96 16.51 -12.41
N VAL A 559 17.97 17.01 -11.71
CA VAL A 559 18.02 17.03 -10.23
C VAL A 559 16.83 17.81 -9.66
N VAL A 560 16.43 18.93 -10.28
CA VAL A 560 15.21 19.64 -9.86
C VAL A 560 13.95 18.79 -10.07
N GLY A 561 13.86 18.02 -11.16
CA GLY A 561 12.74 17.11 -11.38
C GLY A 561 12.68 15.98 -10.33
N ASP A 562 13.83 15.39 -10.02
CA ASP A 562 13.96 14.32 -9.03
C ASP A 562 13.57 14.79 -7.62
N THR A 563 14.10 15.95 -7.18
CA THR A 563 13.74 16.55 -5.88
C THR A 563 12.26 16.93 -5.75
N VAL A 564 11.56 17.14 -6.87
CA VAL A 564 10.08 17.25 -6.89
C VAL A 564 9.42 15.88 -6.77
N GLY A 565 9.99 14.85 -7.39
CA GLY A 565 9.53 13.47 -7.40
C GLY A 565 9.76 12.70 -6.09
N ASP A 566 10.73 13.08 -5.28
CA ASP A 566 11.05 12.45 -3.99
C ASP A 566 9.86 12.37 -3.02
N PRO A 567 9.17 13.47 -2.67
CA PRO A 567 7.97 13.38 -1.84
C PRO A 567 6.81 12.65 -2.51
N PHE A 568 6.85 12.47 -3.84
CA PHE A 568 5.84 11.70 -4.58
C PHE A 568 6.08 10.21 -4.40
N LYS A 569 7.29 9.72 -4.69
CA LYS A 569 7.63 8.28 -4.74
C LYS A 569 7.95 7.67 -3.37
N ASP A 570 8.38 8.45 -2.38
CA ASP A 570 8.89 7.91 -1.09
C ASP A 570 8.07 8.34 0.13
N THR A 571 7.20 9.34 0.00
CA THR A 571 6.32 9.76 1.10
C THR A 571 4.85 9.58 0.75
N SER A 572 4.36 10.30 -0.25
CA SER A 572 2.92 10.45 -0.48
C SER A 572 2.32 9.26 -1.22
N GLY A 573 2.93 8.83 -2.32
CA GLY A 573 2.45 7.75 -3.18
C GLY A 573 2.33 6.41 -2.44
N PRO A 574 3.41 5.90 -1.82
CA PRO A 574 3.32 4.66 -1.05
C PRO A 574 2.34 4.75 0.13
N SER A 575 2.34 5.87 0.87
CA SER A 575 1.46 6.02 2.03
C SER A 575 -0.03 6.05 1.67
N LEU A 576 -0.41 6.39 0.43
CA LEU A 576 -1.79 6.29 -0.04
C LEU A 576 -2.32 4.86 -0.03
N ASN A 577 -1.48 3.87 -0.33
CA ASN A 577 -1.92 2.48 -0.33
C ASN A 577 -2.32 2.08 1.11
N ILE A 578 -1.57 2.53 2.11
CA ILE A 578 -1.83 2.29 3.53
C ILE A 578 -3.07 3.06 3.97
N LEU A 579 -3.21 4.31 3.54
CA LEU A 579 -4.40 5.13 3.82
C LEU A 579 -5.69 4.39 3.42
N ILE A 580 -5.73 3.83 2.21
CA ILE A 580 -6.91 3.10 1.71
C ILE A 580 -7.23 1.90 2.62
N LYS A 581 -6.23 1.05 2.91
CA LYS A 581 -6.41 -0.15 3.72
C LYS A 581 -6.76 0.18 5.17
N LEU A 582 -6.09 1.17 5.77
CA LEU A 582 -6.35 1.61 7.13
C LEU A 582 -7.77 2.18 7.28
N MET A 583 -8.23 3.01 6.34
CA MET A 583 -9.61 3.53 6.39
C MET A 583 -10.63 2.38 6.37
N SER A 584 -10.40 1.35 5.55
CA SER A 584 -11.24 0.15 5.51
C SER A 584 -11.18 -0.62 6.83
N MET A 585 -9.99 -0.85 7.38
CA MET A 585 -9.80 -1.55 8.66
C MET A 585 -10.46 -0.82 9.83
N VAL A 586 -10.30 0.51 9.92
CA VAL A 586 -10.96 1.34 10.94
C VAL A 586 -12.47 1.26 10.78
N SER A 587 -12.98 1.29 9.55
CA SER A 587 -14.42 1.16 9.28
C SER A 587 -14.96 -0.18 9.77
N VAL A 588 -14.25 -1.28 9.47
CA VAL A 588 -14.57 -2.64 9.95
C VAL A 588 -14.65 -2.68 11.48
N VAL A 589 -13.61 -2.21 12.18
CA VAL A 589 -13.56 -2.23 13.65
C VAL A 589 -14.65 -1.35 14.27
N MET A 590 -14.97 -0.23 13.63
CA MET A 590 -15.96 0.74 14.12
C MET A 590 -17.38 0.46 13.62
N THR A 591 -17.60 -0.64 12.89
CA THR A 591 -18.90 -1.01 12.32
C THR A 591 -20.01 -1.04 13.36
N GLY A 592 -19.74 -1.59 14.55
CA GLY A 592 -20.72 -1.63 15.63
C GLY A 592 -21.20 -0.25 16.05
N LEU A 593 -20.31 0.74 16.08
CA LEU A 593 -20.67 2.13 16.33
C LEU A 593 -21.52 2.69 15.18
N THR A 594 -21.08 2.49 13.94
CA THR A 594 -21.74 2.98 12.72
C THR A 594 -23.17 2.44 12.55
N VAL A 595 -23.40 1.18 12.92
CA VAL A 595 -24.73 0.54 12.83
C VAL A 595 -25.62 0.95 14.01
N ALA A 596 -25.04 1.12 15.20
CA ALA A 596 -25.79 1.48 16.40
C ALA A 596 -26.19 2.97 16.42
N PHE A 597 -25.32 3.84 15.95
CA PHE A 597 -25.47 5.29 16.04
C PHE A 597 -25.26 5.95 14.67
N LYS A 598 -26.26 6.72 14.23
CA LYS A 598 -26.12 7.67 13.12
C LYS A 598 -26.89 8.95 13.41
N LEU A 599 -26.31 10.10 13.04
CA LEU A 599 -26.94 11.42 13.20
C LEU A 599 -27.86 11.79 12.03
N LEU A 600 -27.53 11.36 10.80
CA LEU A 600 -28.29 11.63 9.57
C LEU A 600 -28.90 10.38 8.93
#